data_AF-A0A354WI94-F1
#
_entry.id   AF-A0A354WI94-F1
#
_cell.length_a   1.000
_cell.length_b   1.000
_cell.length_c   1.000
_cell.angle_alpha   90.00
_cell.angle_beta   90.00
_cell.angle_gamma   90.00
#
_symmetry.space_group_name_H-M   'P 1'
#
loop_
_entity.id
_entity.type
_entity.pdbx_description
1 polymer ?
#
loop_
_entity_poly.entity_id
_entity_poly.type
_entity_poly.pdbx_seq_one_letter_code
_entity_poly.pdbx_strand_id
1 'polypeptide(L)'
;MKKLSLNFDWLPSRDNSPEIEQTMGMFSFQAGEVNLTENQDIWSQKIEPTVLVSAYPLASWMASSWWRLLFEPLPARSKPSVDWRMAHELTASNQGFIWPRVIFASDTKSMQIWATSSDSTEKQSVRYINGLDHPVSENFLEFGEIAAAFIESVVSRLNETGVHGTSLAHLWEEVKEERSNPDSTMYRRCEAKLGFDPDECPDEIVKEALDLAKNMGNETLYELAPTCGKESSETRPFSAIKELIESTGLKGKPVNWSNLPVNQERVKAPWERGKEVASFVRKKIGNEEKPLTNNILCDLLGLQEFEYDAWQPPKRQPISVAVPLENNEFHYHPRKSHPLAKRFEFARLIGDYLLYGNDGKSWLASTDIKTSRQKYQRAFAAEFLCPLDSLQAYLDNDYSESAIEDAAEYFDVSQQTIETILINNRLIFSSHRVNDLEPSVPYLLAYL
;
A
#
# COMPACT_ATOMS: atom_id res chain seq x y z
N MET A 1 -15.41 -18.50 -2.87
CA MET A 1 -14.31 -17.45 -2.83
C MET A 1 -14.33 -16.61 -4.12
N LYS A 2 -15.07 -15.61 -4.01
CA LYS A 2 -15.30 -14.81 -5.24
C LYS A 2 -14.02 -14.06 -5.63
N LYS A 3 -13.48 -14.46 -6.84
CA LYS A 3 -12.13 -14.29 -7.38
C LYS A 3 -12.13 -13.20 -8.46
N LEU A 4 -11.21 -12.33 -8.34
CA LEU A 4 -10.84 -11.48 -9.48
C LEU A 4 -10.70 -12.29 -10.77
N SER A 5 -11.37 -11.80 -11.89
CA SER A 5 -11.27 -12.55 -13.16
C SER A 5 -11.31 -11.55 -14.34
N LEU A 6 -10.40 -11.88 -15.27
CA LEU A 6 -10.39 -11.15 -16.56
C LEU A 6 -10.71 -12.14 -17.70
N ASN A 7 -11.89 -11.90 -18.34
CA ASN A 7 -12.30 -12.88 -19.38
C ASN A 7 -12.49 -12.15 -20.72
N PHE A 8 -12.15 -13.01 -21.70
CA PHE A 8 -12.30 -12.41 -23.05
C PHE A 8 -12.90 -13.45 -24.00
N ASP A 9 -13.93 -12.93 -24.72
CA ASP A 9 -14.50 -13.74 -25.83
C ASP A 9 -14.11 -13.10 -27.17
N TRP A 10 -13.21 -13.80 -27.91
CA TRP A 10 -12.58 -13.18 -29.11
C TRP A 10 -13.62 -13.01 -30.23
N LEU A 11 -13.63 -11.81 -30.79
CA LEU A 11 -14.51 -11.45 -31.91
C LEU A 11 -13.76 -10.53 -32.86
N PRO A 12 -12.91 -11.12 -33.72
CA PRO A 12 -12.09 -10.24 -34.55
C PRO A 12 -12.96 -9.25 -35.36
N SER A 13 -12.46 -7.99 -35.32
CA SER A 13 -13.19 -6.92 -36.06
C SER A 13 -12.19 -6.09 -36.86
N ARG A 14 -12.72 -5.51 -37.98
CA ARG A 14 -11.80 -4.81 -38.90
C ARG A 14 -11.11 -3.64 -38.20
N ASP A 15 -9.85 -3.69 -38.24
CA ASP A 15 -8.99 -2.59 -37.76
C ASP A 15 -7.70 -2.57 -38.59
N ASN A 16 -7.01 -1.40 -38.64
CA ASN A 16 -5.80 -1.26 -39.49
C ASN A 16 -4.58 -1.88 -38.82
N SER A 17 -4.71 -2.22 -37.56
CA SER A 17 -3.61 -2.93 -36.87
C SER A 17 -3.98 -4.39 -36.60
N PRO A 18 -3.15 -5.33 -37.16
CA PRO A 18 -3.46 -6.76 -37.03
C PRO A 18 -3.49 -7.21 -35.57
N GLU A 19 -2.64 -6.48 -34.73
CA GLU A 19 -2.67 -6.85 -33.29
C GLU A 19 -4.02 -6.51 -32.65
N ILE A 20 -4.52 -5.37 -33.01
CA ILE A 20 -5.81 -4.94 -32.43
C ILE A 20 -6.96 -5.73 -33.07
N GLU A 21 -6.82 -5.94 -34.29
CA GLU A 21 -7.91 -6.64 -35.01
C GLU A 21 -8.08 -8.06 -34.49
N GLN A 22 -6.96 -8.70 -34.24
CA GLN A 22 -7.06 -10.15 -33.95
C GLN A 22 -7.33 -10.37 -32.46
N THR A 23 -7.22 -9.27 -31.74
CA THR A 23 -7.45 -9.50 -30.30
C THR A 23 -8.66 -8.68 -29.83
N MET A 24 -9.53 -8.35 -30.75
CA MET A 24 -10.82 -7.72 -30.35
C MET A 24 -11.77 -8.78 -29.78
N GLY A 25 -12.57 -8.31 -28.83
CA GLY A 25 -13.53 -9.29 -28.26
C GLY A 25 -14.35 -8.65 -27.13
N MET A 26 -15.33 -9.46 -26.67
CA MET A 26 -16.13 -9.00 -25.53
C MET A 26 -15.38 -9.28 -24.22
N PHE A 27 -15.13 -8.19 -23.48
CA PHE A 27 -14.31 -8.27 -22.24
C PHE A 27 -15.20 -8.14 -21.02
N SER A 28 -14.89 -9.00 -20.06
CA SER A 28 -15.56 -8.88 -18.76
C SER A 28 -14.51 -8.86 -17.64
N PHE A 29 -14.81 -7.93 -16.69
CA PHE A 29 -13.89 -7.77 -15.55
C PHE A 29 -14.69 -7.88 -14.25
N GLN A 30 -14.36 -9.01 -13.51
CA GLN A 30 -15.06 -9.26 -12.23
C GLN A 30 -14.10 -9.02 -11.05
N ALA A 31 -14.55 -8.18 -10.14
CA ALA A 31 -13.82 -8.02 -8.86
C ALA A 31 -14.77 -8.28 -7.68
N GLY A 32 -14.42 -9.45 -6.94
CA GLY A 32 -15.42 -9.84 -5.91
C GLY A 32 -16.78 -10.21 -6.52
N GLU A 33 -17.83 -9.56 -6.10
CA GLU A 33 -19.19 -9.90 -6.60
C GLU A 33 -19.65 -8.86 -7.63
N VAL A 34 -18.72 -7.98 -7.91
CA VAL A 34 -19.18 -6.88 -8.79
C VAL A 34 -18.53 -7.04 -10.17
N ASN A 35 -19.38 -6.93 -11.22
CA ASN A 35 -18.87 -6.85 -12.61
C ASN A 35 -18.56 -5.40 -13.00
N LEU A 36 -17.25 -5.19 -13.17
CA LEU A 36 -16.85 -3.77 -13.36
C LEU A 36 -16.99 -3.35 -14.83
N THR A 37 -17.34 -4.26 -15.68
CA THR A 37 -17.49 -3.87 -17.11
C THR A 37 -18.98 -3.75 -17.48
N GLU A 38 -19.83 -4.04 -16.47
CA GLU A 38 -21.25 -3.78 -16.81
C GLU A 38 -21.45 -2.31 -17.22
N ASN A 39 -22.06 -2.24 -18.45
CA ASN A 39 -22.14 -0.87 -19.01
C ASN A 39 -23.46 -0.66 -19.74
N GLN A 40 -23.69 0.63 -19.86
CA GLN A 40 -24.88 1.03 -20.64
C GLN A 40 -24.42 1.65 -21.96
N ASP A 41 -24.96 0.95 -23.04
CA ASP A 41 -24.75 1.59 -24.35
C ASP A 41 -25.64 2.84 -24.51
N ILE A 42 -24.95 3.97 -24.72
CA ILE A 42 -25.72 5.24 -24.65
C ILE A 42 -26.66 5.31 -25.85
N TRP A 43 -26.37 4.66 -26.93
CA TRP A 43 -27.23 4.77 -28.13
C TRP A 43 -28.42 3.81 -28.04
N SER A 44 -28.11 2.55 -27.54
CA SER A 44 -29.17 1.53 -27.55
C SER A 44 -29.86 1.46 -26.18
N GLN A 45 -29.28 2.21 -25.13
CA GLN A 45 -29.77 2.19 -23.74
C GLN A 45 -29.88 0.76 -23.20
N LYS A 46 -29.10 -0.13 -23.78
CA LYS A 46 -29.09 -1.53 -23.30
C LYS A 46 -27.94 -1.71 -22.28
N ILE A 47 -28.31 -2.51 -21.28
CA ILE A 47 -27.26 -2.84 -20.28
C ILE A 47 -26.58 -4.16 -20.67
N GLU A 48 -25.23 -4.00 -20.72
CA GLU A 48 -24.47 -5.21 -21.11
C GLU A 48 -23.38 -5.50 -20.07
N PRO A 49 -23.23 -6.80 -19.88
CA PRO A 49 -22.25 -7.18 -18.85
C PRO A 49 -20.81 -7.15 -19.41
N THR A 50 -20.65 -7.07 -20.70
CA THR A 50 -19.31 -7.06 -21.31
C THR A 50 -19.16 -5.82 -22.19
N VAL A 51 -17.84 -5.59 -22.50
CA VAL A 51 -17.59 -4.42 -23.37
C VAL A 51 -16.66 -4.86 -24.51
N LEU A 52 -17.05 -4.28 -25.73
CA LEU A 52 -16.21 -4.63 -26.89
C LEU A 52 -14.94 -3.78 -26.90
N VAL A 53 -13.80 -4.47 -26.75
CA VAL A 53 -12.49 -3.79 -26.73
C VAL A 53 -11.43 -4.75 -27.26
N SER A 54 -10.22 -4.13 -27.47
CA SER A 54 -9.08 -5.01 -27.83
C SER A 54 -8.25 -5.33 -26.59
N ALA A 55 -7.87 -6.60 -26.50
CA ALA A 55 -7.12 -7.04 -25.31
C ALA A 55 -5.65 -6.64 -25.44
N TYR A 56 -5.19 -6.31 -26.66
CA TYR A 56 -3.75 -6.08 -26.89
C TYR A 56 -3.26 -4.87 -26.08
N PRO A 57 -3.94 -3.71 -26.08
CA PRO A 57 -3.41 -2.57 -25.31
C PRO A 57 -3.41 -2.87 -23.80
N LEU A 58 -4.45 -3.51 -23.39
CA LEU A 58 -4.45 -3.82 -21.94
C LEU A 58 -3.30 -4.77 -21.58
N ALA A 59 -3.08 -5.82 -22.42
CA ALA A 59 -1.96 -6.76 -22.12
C ALA A 59 -0.62 -6.02 -22.21
N SER A 60 -0.51 -5.13 -23.18
CA SER A 60 0.76 -4.37 -23.31
C SER A 60 0.99 -3.48 -22.09
N TRP A 61 -0.07 -2.82 -21.68
CA TRP A 61 0.04 -1.98 -20.48
C TRP A 61 0.46 -2.82 -19.26
N MET A 62 -0.18 -4.00 -19.07
CA MET A 62 0.19 -4.83 -17.90
C MET A 62 1.65 -5.28 -17.99
N ALA A 63 2.06 -5.61 -19.25
CA ALA A 63 3.45 -6.11 -19.40
C ALA A 63 4.45 -4.96 -19.19
N SER A 64 4.11 -3.83 -19.73
CA SER A 64 5.07 -2.71 -19.61
C SER A 64 5.12 -2.17 -18.18
N SER A 65 4.06 -2.30 -17.43
CA SER A 65 4.02 -1.76 -16.05
C SER A 65 4.14 -2.90 -15.04
N TRP A 66 4.64 -4.02 -15.49
CA TRP A 66 4.55 -5.25 -14.65
C TRP A 66 5.18 -5.01 -13.28
N TRP A 67 6.43 -4.46 -13.31
CA TRP A 67 7.15 -4.38 -12.02
C TRP A 67 6.55 -3.28 -11.12
N ARG A 68 6.18 -2.17 -11.73
CA ARG A 68 5.58 -1.10 -10.88
C ARG A 68 4.17 -1.47 -10.44
N LEU A 69 3.45 -2.07 -11.34
CA LEU A 69 2.09 -2.48 -10.96
C LEU A 69 2.11 -3.42 -9.74
N LEU A 70 3.12 -4.25 -9.61
CA LEU A 70 3.09 -5.25 -8.52
C LEU A 70 3.85 -4.74 -7.30
N PHE A 71 4.80 -3.81 -7.55
CA PHE A 71 5.70 -3.67 -6.36
C PHE A 71 5.74 -2.20 -5.93
N GLU A 72 5.24 -1.28 -6.74
CA GLU A 72 5.17 0.12 -6.30
C GLU A 72 3.88 0.39 -5.50
N PRO A 73 4.00 0.74 -4.24
CA PRO A 73 2.80 0.95 -3.40
C PRO A 73 2.12 2.29 -3.70
N LEU A 74 0.92 2.35 -3.12
CA LEU A 74 0.20 3.64 -3.21
C LEU A 74 0.96 4.74 -2.43
N PRO A 75 1.25 5.83 -3.12
CA PRO A 75 1.99 6.90 -2.44
C PRO A 75 1.17 7.53 -1.29
N ALA A 76 1.88 8.01 -0.28
CA ALA A 76 1.24 8.54 0.94
C ALA A 76 0.54 9.87 0.65
N ARG A 77 0.72 10.49 -0.57
CA ARG A 77 0.08 11.79 -0.88
C ARG A 77 -1.40 11.58 -1.21
N SER A 78 -2.16 12.78 -0.91
CA SER A 78 -3.63 12.73 -1.10
C SER A 78 -3.98 12.48 -2.57
N LYS A 79 -2.98 12.93 -3.54
CA LYS A 79 -3.21 12.58 -4.97
C LYS A 79 -1.90 12.10 -5.59
N PRO A 80 -2.03 10.83 -6.11
CA PRO A 80 -0.82 10.31 -6.75
C PRO A 80 -0.49 11.06 -8.04
N SER A 81 0.80 11.11 -8.42
CA SER A 81 1.23 11.79 -9.66
C SER A 81 0.67 11.09 -10.91
N VAL A 82 0.71 11.86 -11.98
CA VAL A 82 0.24 11.28 -13.28
C VAL A 82 1.11 10.07 -13.64
N ASP A 83 2.34 10.24 -13.36
CA ASP A 83 3.26 9.13 -13.68
C ASP A 83 2.86 7.85 -12.93
N TRP A 84 2.62 7.91 -11.67
CA TRP A 84 2.17 6.71 -10.92
C TRP A 84 0.85 6.18 -11.48
N ARG A 85 -0.09 7.08 -11.75
CA ARG A 85 -1.43 6.65 -12.22
C ARG A 85 -1.33 5.94 -13.57
N MET A 86 -0.35 6.33 -14.41
CA MET A 86 -0.20 5.69 -15.73
C MET A 86 0.21 4.22 -15.57
N ALA A 87 0.78 3.90 -14.41
CA ALA A 87 1.20 2.50 -14.21
C ALA A 87 0.15 1.72 -13.40
N HIS A 88 -0.81 2.48 -12.83
CA HIS A 88 -1.62 1.73 -11.83
C HIS A 88 -3.12 1.90 -12.14
N GLU A 89 -3.40 2.68 -13.29
CA GLU A 89 -4.83 2.83 -13.60
C GLU A 89 -5.12 2.18 -14.97
N LEU A 90 -6.24 1.38 -14.94
CA LEU A 90 -6.58 0.63 -16.16
C LEU A 90 -6.84 1.57 -17.34
N THR A 91 -7.29 2.75 -17.08
CA THR A 91 -7.62 3.67 -18.19
C THR A 91 -6.35 4.10 -18.92
N ALA A 92 -5.23 3.88 -18.32
CA ALA A 92 -3.97 4.22 -19.00
C ALA A 92 -3.66 3.24 -20.15
N SER A 93 -4.34 2.15 -20.22
CA SER A 93 -4.14 1.19 -21.33
C SER A 93 -4.80 1.64 -22.62
N ASN A 94 -5.24 2.95 -22.65
CA ASN A 94 -6.24 3.40 -23.63
C ASN A 94 -5.56 3.65 -24.99
N GLN A 95 -5.80 3.13 -26.04
CA GLN A 95 -5.43 3.27 -27.48
C GLN A 95 -6.69 3.35 -28.33
N GLY A 96 -7.59 4.29 -27.71
CA GLY A 96 -8.82 4.49 -28.52
C GLY A 96 -10.01 3.70 -27.94
N PHE A 97 -9.74 2.92 -26.83
CA PHE A 97 -10.84 2.18 -26.17
C PHE A 97 -11.19 2.84 -24.83
N ILE A 98 -12.45 2.67 -24.49
CA ILE A 98 -12.90 3.26 -23.20
C ILE A 98 -12.92 2.16 -22.14
N TRP A 99 -11.98 2.33 -21.13
CA TRP A 99 -11.87 1.30 -20.06
C TRP A 99 -12.55 1.83 -18.77
N PRO A 100 -13.17 0.83 -17.98
CA PRO A 100 -13.64 1.29 -16.68
C PRO A 100 -12.51 1.87 -15.81
N ARG A 101 -12.97 2.79 -14.95
CA ARG A 101 -11.95 3.40 -14.05
C ARG A 101 -11.63 2.45 -12.89
N VAL A 102 -10.47 1.83 -13.06
CA VAL A 102 -10.04 0.86 -12.02
C VAL A 102 -8.60 1.18 -11.62
N ILE A 103 -8.41 1.17 -10.31
CA ILE A 103 -7.05 1.45 -9.81
C ILE A 103 -6.52 0.21 -9.08
N PHE A 104 -5.14 -0.01 -9.35
CA PHE A 104 -4.48 -1.14 -8.68
C PHE A 104 -3.33 -0.60 -7.83
N ALA A 105 -3.27 -1.14 -6.61
CA ALA A 105 -2.07 -0.80 -5.82
C ALA A 105 -1.78 -1.94 -4.84
N SER A 106 -0.49 -2.25 -4.84
CA SER A 106 -0.09 -3.40 -3.98
C SER A 106 0.42 -2.88 -2.63
N ASP A 107 0.10 -3.64 -1.66
CA ASP A 107 0.76 -3.34 -0.37
C ASP A 107 1.78 -4.43 -0.03
N THR A 108 2.23 -5.18 -1.11
CA THR A 108 3.29 -6.22 -1.10
C THR A 108 2.77 -7.54 -0.52
N LYS A 109 1.58 -7.52 0.05
CA LYS A 109 0.96 -8.80 0.47
C LYS A 109 -0.33 -9.05 -0.30
N SER A 110 -0.93 -7.99 -0.67
CA SER A 110 -2.18 -8.12 -1.44
C SER A 110 -2.28 -6.98 -2.46
N MET A 111 -3.02 -7.29 -3.51
CA MET A 111 -3.36 -6.23 -4.48
C MET A 111 -4.72 -5.59 -4.13
N GLN A 112 -4.64 -4.27 -3.97
CA GLN A 112 -5.93 -3.55 -3.72
C GLN A 112 -6.50 -2.98 -5.03
N ILE A 113 -7.91 -3.17 -5.09
CA ILE A 113 -8.56 -2.74 -6.35
C ILE A 113 -9.71 -1.79 -5.99
N TRP A 114 -9.62 -0.64 -6.65
CA TRP A 114 -10.70 0.35 -6.52
C TRP A 114 -11.36 0.58 -7.89
N ALA A 115 -12.65 0.93 -7.71
CA ALA A 115 -13.33 1.21 -8.98
C ALA A 115 -14.48 2.19 -8.74
N THR A 116 -14.61 3.14 -9.81
CA THR A 116 -15.77 4.05 -9.73
C THR A 116 -16.59 3.95 -11.01
N SER A 117 -17.92 4.27 -10.78
CA SER A 117 -18.77 4.27 -11.99
C SER A 117 -18.54 5.55 -12.82
N SER A 118 -18.83 5.36 -14.07
CA SER A 118 -18.71 6.54 -14.93
C SER A 118 -19.71 7.64 -14.54
N ASP A 119 -19.24 8.95 -14.84
CA ASP A 119 -20.16 10.08 -14.58
C ASP A 119 -21.29 10.12 -15.63
N SER A 120 -22.49 10.42 -15.03
CA SER A 120 -23.67 10.41 -15.93
C SER A 120 -23.63 11.56 -16.94
N THR A 121 -22.67 12.50 -16.72
CA THR A 121 -22.65 13.69 -17.61
C THR A 121 -21.59 13.50 -18.70
N GLU A 122 -20.78 12.43 -18.60
CA GLU A 122 -19.74 12.20 -19.62
C GLU A 122 -20.34 11.66 -20.92
N LYS A 123 -19.98 12.35 -22.08
CA LYS A 123 -20.56 11.94 -23.39
C LYS A 123 -19.67 10.89 -24.04
N GLN A 124 -19.53 9.70 -23.41
CA GLN A 124 -18.76 8.61 -24.02
C GLN A 124 -19.71 7.54 -24.58
N SER A 125 -19.17 6.75 -25.52
CA SER A 125 -20.02 5.76 -26.22
C SER A 125 -20.46 4.62 -25.27
N VAL A 126 -19.68 4.46 -24.19
CA VAL A 126 -20.08 3.46 -23.17
C VAL A 126 -19.94 4.10 -21.78
N ARG A 127 -21.04 3.69 -20.97
CA ARG A 127 -20.96 4.16 -19.56
C ARG A 127 -20.96 2.95 -18.62
N TYR A 128 -19.88 2.99 -17.80
CA TYR A 128 -19.82 1.88 -16.82
C TYR A 128 -20.60 2.24 -15.55
N ILE A 129 -21.40 1.29 -15.06
CA ILE A 129 -22.44 1.74 -14.10
C ILE A 129 -22.10 1.15 -12.72
N ASN A 130 -21.09 0.24 -12.75
CA ASN A 130 -20.77 -0.32 -11.41
C ASN A 130 -19.45 0.27 -10.92
N GLY A 131 -19.39 0.46 -9.54
CA GLY A 131 -18.14 0.76 -8.80
C GLY A 131 -18.03 -0.10 -7.54
N LEU A 132 -16.94 0.15 -6.90
CA LEU A 132 -16.77 -0.59 -5.62
C LEU A 132 -16.94 0.36 -4.45
N ASP A 133 -17.81 -0.11 -3.53
CA ASP A 133 -18.01 0.74 -2.33
C ASP A 133 -16.76 0.73 -1.44
N HIS A 134 -16.10 -0.48 -1.44
CA HIS A 134 -14.81 -0.63 -0.76
C HIS A 134 -13.83 -1.41 -1.65
N PRO A 135 -12.53 -1.08 -1.38
CA PRO A 135 -11.58 -1.80 -2.23
C PRO A 135 -11.68 -3.32 -2.03
N VAL A 136 -11.53 -3.98 -3.17
CA VAL A 136 -11.44 -5.46 -3.12
C VAL A 136 -9.96 -5.86 -3.03
N SER A 137 -9.74 -6.77 -2.06
CA SER A 137 -8.35 -7.22 -1.85
C SER A 137 -8.15 -8.60 -2.48
N GLU A 138 -7.09 -8.67 -3.29
CA GLU A 138 -6.72 -9.94 -3.94
C GLU A 138 -5.30 -10.33 -3.52
N ASN A 139 -5.20 -11.65 -3.16
CA ASN A 139 -3.84 -12.11 -2.82
C ASN A 139 -2.82 -11.71 -3.90
N PHE A 140 -1.68 -11.32 -3.41
CA PHE A 140 -0.63 -10.73 -4.29
C PHE A 140 -0.20 -11.75 -5.35
N LEU A 141 0.06 -13.03 -4.95
CA LEU A 141 0.56 -14.02 -5.93
C LEU A 141 -0.54 -14.39 -6.94
N GLU A 142 -1.71 -14.47 -6.39
CA GLU A 142 -2.82 -14.83 -7.30
C GLU A 142 -3.05 -13.73 -8.34
N PHE A 143 -3.00 -12.48 -7.91
CA PHE A 143 -3.18 -11.41 -8.92
C PHE A 143 -2.11 -11.53 -10.01
N GLY A 144 -0.81 -11.71 -9.53
CA GLY A 144 0.27 -11.86 -10.54
C GLY A 144 -0.04 -12.98 -11.54
N GLU A 145 -0.53 -14.10 -11.08
CA GLU A 145 -0.86 -15.22 -12.00
C GLU A 145 -2.00 -14.87 -12.95
N ILE A 146 -2.99 -14.18 -12.40
CA ILE A 146 -4.15 -13.80 -13.26
C ILE A 146 -3.66 -12.83 -14.35
N ALA A 147 -2.85 -11.85 -13.97
CA ALA A 147 -2.36 -10.88 -14.97
C ALA A 147 -1.47 -11.57 -16.01
N ALA A 148 -0.60 -12.46 -15.53
CA ALA A 148 0.28 -13.19 -16.47
C ALA A 148 -0.54 -14.06 -17.43
N ALA A 149 -1.48 -14.74 -16.85
CA ALA A 149 -2.34 -15.59 -17.71
C ALA A 149 -3.06 -14.76 -18.77
N PHE A 150 -3.50 -13.63 -18.35
CA PHE A 150 -4.19 -12.78 -19.34
C PHE A 150 -3.22 -12.37 -20.46
N ILE A 151 -2.03 -11.92 -20.11
CA ILE A 151 -1.04 -11.50 -21.14
C ILE A 151 -0.73 -12.70 -22.05
N GLU A 152 -0.55 -13.84 -21.44
CA GLU A 152 -0.20 -15.03 -22.24
C GLU A 152 -1.34 -15.43 -23.19
N SER A 153 -2.55 -15.29 -22.72
CA SER A 153 -3.68 -15.63 -23.61
C SER A 153 -3.70 -14.71 -24.84
N VAL A 154 -3.38 -13.44 -24.64
CA VAL A 154 -3.37 -12.50 -25.79
C VAL A 154 -2.20 -12.87 -26.72
N VAL A 155 -1.03 -13.13 -26.15
CA VAL A 155 0.12 -13.52 -27.00
C VAL A 155 -0.21 -14.81 -27.77
N SER A 156 -0.77 -15.75 -27.10
CA SER A 156 -1.14 -17.01 -27.77
C SER A 156 -2.13 -16.78 -28.90
N ARG A 157 -3.09 -15.93 -28.61
CA ARG A 157 -4.07 -15.64 -29.68
C ARG A 157 -3.38 -15.03 -30.91
N LEU A 158 -2.50 -14.11 -30.71
CA LEU A 158 -1.81 -13.48 -31.85
C LEU A 158 -0.97 -14.51 -32.62
N ASN A 159 -0.34 -15.39 -31.87
CA ASN A 159 0.44 -16.44 -32.57
C ASN A 159 -0.46 -17.37 -33.40
N GLU A 160 -1.61 -17.71 -32.85
CA GLU A 160 -2.49 -18.67 -33.56
C GLU A 160 -3.11 -18.02 -34.80
N THR A 161 -3.12 -16.72 -34.76
CA THR A 161 -3.77 -16.07 -35.93
C THR A 161 -2.70 -15.54 -36.88
N GLY A 162 -1.50 -15.93 -36.61
CA GLY A 162 -0.43 -15.69 -37.61
C GLY A 162 0.23 -14.32 -37.39
N VAL A 163 -0.10 -13.59 -36.32
CA VAL A 163 0.59 -12.31 -36.02
C VAL A 163 1.74 -12.59 -35.05
N HIS A 164 2.99 -12.50 -35.58
CA HIS A 164 4.18 -12.87 -34.77
C HIS A 164 5.07 -11.65 -34.57
N GLY A 165 5.99 -11.82 -33.63
CA GLY A 165 7.03 -10.79 -33.43
C GLY A 165 6.45 -9.45 -32.95
N THR A 166 5.40 -9.57 -32.18
CA THR A 166 4.78 -8.31 -31.70
C THR A 166 5.60 -7.73 -30.53
N SER A 167 5.49 -6.38 -30.41
CA SER A 167 6.16 -5.73 -29.26
C SER A 167 5.72 -6.37 -27.93
N LEU A 168 4.46 -6.70 -27.79
CA LEU A 168 3.98 -7.33 -26.53
C LEU A 168 4.69 -8.67 -26.30
N ALA A 169 4.82 -9.51 -27.35
CA ALA A 169 5.46 -10.82 -27.15
C ALA A 169 6.92 -10.63 -26.70
N HIS A 170 7.65 -9.70 -27.33
CA HIS A 170 9.05 -9.47 -26.93
C HIS A 170 9.13 -8.93 -25.50
N LEU A 171 8.25 -7.99 -25.25
CA LEU A 171 8.25 -7.43 -23.89
C LEU A 171 7.94 -8.51 -22.84
N TRP A 172 6.98 -9.30 -23.11
CA TRP A 172 6.61 -10.31 -22.10
C TRP A 172 7.75 -11.34 -21.94
N GLU A 173 8.43 -11.67 -23.01
CA GLU A 173 9.60 -12.57 -22.84
C GLU A 173 10.67 -11.92 -21.96
N GLU A 174 10.86 -10.63 -22.17
CA GLU A 174 11.83 -9.94 -21.29
C GLU A 174 11.41 -10.02 -19.82
N VAL A 175 10.16 -9.75 -19.61
CA VAL A 175 9.69 -9.81 -18.21
C VAL A 175 9.88 -11.23 -17.65
N LYS A 176 9.61 -12.28 -18.43
CA LYS A 176 9.77 -13.67 -17.95
C LYS A 176 11.25 -13.95 -17.65
N GLU A 177 12.10 -13.46 -18.56
CA GLU A 177 13.54 -13.68 -18.30
C GLU A 177 13.97 -12.98 -17.01
N GLU A 178 13.51 -11.77 -16.82
CA GLU A 178 13.86 -11.04 -15.58
C GLU A 178 13.30 -11.75 -14.33
N ARG A 179 12.17 -12.33 -14.45
CA ARG A 179 11.55 -13.01 -13.28
C ARG A 179 12.31 -14.30 -12.96
N SER A 180 12.84 -14.85 -13.95
CA SER A 180 13.48 -16.17 -13.71
C SER A 180 14.87 -15.99 -13.13
N ASN A 181 15.38 -14.72 -13.18
CA ASN A 181 16.70 -14.44 -12.61
C ASN A 181 16.56 -13.59 -11.33
N PRO A 182 17.03 -14.11 -10.20
CA PRO A 182 16.82 -13.44 -8.90
C PRO A 182 17.50 -12.05 -8.86
N ASP A 183 18.65 -11.93 -9.48
CA ASP A 183 19.31 -10.61 -9.46
C ASP A 183 18.53 -9.58 -10.30
N SER A 184 18.08 -10.05 -11.42
CA SER A 184 17.26 -9.13 -12.24
C SER A 184 15.96 -8.76 -11.54
N THR A 185 15.42 -9.70 -10.87
CA THR A 185 14.15 -9.42 -10.17
C THR A 185 14.38 -8.37 -9.06
N MET A 186 15.44 -8.70 -8.37
CA MET A 186 15.72 -7.73 -7.28
C MET A 186 15.99 -6.33 -7.87
N TYR A 187 16.72 -6.28 -8.91
CA TYR A 187 17.00 -4.99 -9.58
C TYR A 187 15.72 -4.30 -10.05
N ARG A 188 14.82 -5.03 -10.70
CA ARG A 188 13.57 -4.44 -11.23
C ARG A 188 12.64 -4.04 -10.09
N ARG A 189 12.70 -4.77 -9.06
CA ARG A 189 11.84 -4.39 -7.91
C ARG A 189 12.32 -3.07 -7.30
N CYS A 190 13.62 -2.97 -7.22
CA CYS A 190 14.13 -1.69 -6.68
C CYS A 190 13.69 -0.51 -7.57
N GLU A 191 13.79 -0.74 -8.79
CA GLU A 191 13.33 0.37 -9.66
C GLU A 191 11.86 0.71 -9.40
N ALA A 192 11.14 -0.31 -9.36
CA ALA A 192 9.68 -0.10 -9.21
C ALA A 192 9.37 0.61 -7.87
N LYS A 193 10.01 0.24 -6.86
CA LYS A 193 9.67 0.82 -5.54
C LYS A 193 10.15 2.28 -5.46
N LEU A 194 11.07 2.53 -6.33
CA LEU A 194 11.52 3.94 -6.37
C LEU A 194 10.66 4.76 -7.33
N GLY A 195 9.82 3.99 -8.04
CA GLY A 195 8.84 4.73 -8.85
C GLY A 195 9.32 4.82 -10.32
N PHE A 196 10.37 4.01 -10.71
CA PHE A 196 10.88 4.07 -12.10
C PHE A 196 10.37 2.88 -12.92
N ASP A 197 10.14 3.19 -14.20
CA ASP A 197 9.92 2.06 -15.14
C ASP A 197 11.22 1.30 -15.40
N PRO A 198 11.03 0.06 -15.85
CA PRO A 198 12.25 -0.70 -16.13
C PRO A 198 13.20 0.06 -17.07
N ASP A 199 14.47 0.21 -16.59
CA ASP A 199 15.62 0.73 -17.36
C ASP A 199 15.58 2.26 -17.40
N GLU A 200 14.68 2.85 -16.66
CA GLU A 200 14.63 4.33 -16.67
C GLU A 200 15.33 4.90 -15.43
N CYS A 201 15.56 3.91 -14.42
CA CYS A 201 16.25 4.40 -13.22
C CYS A 201 17.77 4.38 -13.47
N PRO A 202 18.37 5.54 -13.13
CA PRO A 202 19.84 5.55 -13.30
C PRO A 202 20.51 4.41 -12.51
N ASP A 203 21.54 3.77 -13.17
CA ASP A 203 22.19 2.58 -12.58
C ASP A 203 22.82 2.90 -11.22
N GLU A 204 23.30 4.10 -11.08
CA GLU A 204 23.96 4.47 -9.79
C GLU A 204 22.94 4.46 -8.64
N ILE A 205 21.76 4.88 -8.95
CA ILE A 205 20.73 4.91 -7.89
C ILE A 205 20.32 3.48 -7.51
N VAL A 206 20.21 2.60 -8.49
CA VAL A 206 19.81 1.21 -8.14
C VAL A 206 20.95 0.54 -7.35
N LYS A 207 22.17 0.79 -7.81
CA LYS A 207 23.29 0.19 -7.08
C LYS A 207 23.33 0.69 -5.63
N GLU A 208 23.07 1.94 -5.55
CA GLU A 208 23.00 2.47 -4.17
C GLU A 208 21.88 1.79 -3.37
N ALA A 209 20.73 1.64 -3.94
CA ALA A 209 19.63 0.95 -3.23
C ALA A 209 20.03 -0.48 -2.84
N LEU A 210 20.70 -1.15 -3.76
CA LEU A 210 21.08 -2.55 -3.45
C LEU A 210 22.13 -2.57 -2.33
N ASP A 211 23.03 -1.59 -2.31
CA ASP A 211 24.02 -1.52 -1.22
C ASP A 211 23.32 -1.25 0.13
N LEU A 212 22.36 -0.35 0.07
CA LEU A 212 21.62 -0.10 1.32
C LEU A 212 20.86 -1.35 1.77
N ALA A 213 20.36 -2.04 0.79
CA ALA A 213 19.58 -3.24 1.16
C ALA A 213 20.49 -4.28 1.83
N LYS A 214 21.78 -4.36 1.44
CA LYS A 214 22.71 -5.31 2.09
C LYS A 214 22.88 -5.00 3.58
N ASN A 215 22.75 -3.70 3.86
CA ASN A 215 22.94 -3.33 5.28
C ASN A 215 21.63 -3.40 6.07
N MET A 216 20.54 -2.93 5.56
CA MET A 216 19.32 -2.81 6.38
C MET A 216 18.35 -3.94 6.05
N GLY A 217 18.65 -4.68 5.00
CA GLY A 217 17.68 -5.71 4.56
C GLY A 217 16.72 -5.19 3.50
N ASN A 218 16.23 -6.13 2.65
CA ASN A 218 15.35 -5.76 1.52
C ASN A 218 13.97 -5.27 2.01
N GLU A 219 13.56 -5.93 3.02
CA GLU A 219 12.18 -5.59 3.45
C GLU A 219 12.12 -4.15 3.98
N THR A 220 13.16 -3.78 4.71
CA THR A 220 13.15 -2.39 5.23
C THR A 220 13.37 -1.38 4.09
N LEU A 221 14.27 -1.74 3.23
CA LEU A 221 14.46 -0.80 2.10
C LEU A 221 13.16 -0.60 1.33
N TYR A 222 12.45 -1.64 1.15
CA TYR A 222 11.22 -1.52 0.34
C TYR A 222 10.18 -0.64 1.04
N GLU A 223 10.37 -0.50 2.36
CA GLU A 223 9.45 0.41 3.07
C GLU A 223 9.90 1.88 2.94
N LEU A 224 11.12 2.00 2.69
CA LEU A 224 11.64 3.39 2.67
C LEU A 224 11.73 3.92 1.25
N ALA A 225 11.91 3.06 0.32
CA ALA A 225 12.25 3.47 -1.05
C ALA A 225 11.13 4.31 -1.67
N PRO A 226 9.89 3.96 -1.44
CA PRO A 226 8.83 4.74 -2.10
C PRO A 226 8.80 6.19 -1.62
N THR A 227 9.26 6.37 -0.39
CA THR A 227 9.23 7.75 0.15
C THR A 227 10.48 8.53 -0.25
N CYS A 228 11.46 7.82 -0.70
CA CYS A 228 12.72 8.51 -1.03
C CYS A 228 12.99 8.42 -2.53
N GLY A 229 12.03 7.99 -3.27
CA GLY A 229 12.27 7.67 -4.69
C GLY A 229 11.96 8.88 -5.58
N LYS A 230 11.63 8.62 -6.80
CA LYS A 230 11.46 9.61 -7.88
C LYS A 230 10.52 10.75 -7.50
N GLU A 231 9.65 10.44 -6.67
CA GLU A 231 8.65 11.48 -6.39
C GLU A 231 8.98 12.19 -5.08
N SER A 232 10.15 11.91 -4.56
CA SER A 232 10.51 12.58 -3.29
C SER A 232 11.02 13.99 -3.58
N SER A 233 10.76 14.91 -2.60
CA SER A 233 11.15 16.34 -2.74
C SER A 233 12.68 16.49 -2.72
N GLU A 234 13.36 15.34 -2.47
CA GLU A 234 14.84 15.46 -2.41
C GLU A 234 15.46 15.28 -3.81
N THR A 235 16.62 16.04 -3.96
CA THR A 235 17.32 16.08 -5.27
C THR A 235 18.05 14.76 -5.54
N ARG A 236 18.39 14.07 -4.32
CA ARG A 236 19.07 12.76 -4.49
C ARG A 236 18.34 11.69 -3.68
N PRO A 237 17.93 10.55 -4.41
CA PRO A 237 17.27 9.45 -3.68
C PRO A 237 18.14 8.89 -2.55
N PHE A 238 17.60 8.71 -1.33
CA PHE A 238 18.15 7.99 -0.16
C PHE A 238 18.99 8.94 0.69
N SER A 239 19.25 10.16 0.18
CA SER A 239 20.03 11.09 1.02
C SER A 239 19.43 11.23 2.43
N ALA A 240 18.11 11.14 2.43
CA ALA A 240 17.46 11.27 3.76
C ALA A 240 17.82 10.09 4.67
N ILE A 241 17.94 8.96 4.11
CA ILE A 241 18.27 7.77 4.93
C ILE A 241 19.72 7.88 5.43
N LYS A 242 20.61 8.26 4.53
CA LYS A 242 22.03 8.32 4.92
C LYS A 242 22.26 9.42 5.97
N GLU A 243 21.68 10.49 5.72
CA GLU A 243 21.83 11.59 6.70
C GLU A 243 21.26 11.20 8.07
N LEU A 244 20.18 10.50 7.96
CA LEU A 244 19.56 10.12 9.26
C LEU A 244 20.44 9.12 10.01
N ILE A 245 21.01 8.24 9.21
CA ILE A 245 21.83 7.22 9.89
C ILE A 245 23.07 7.89 10.50
N GLU A 246 23.48 9.03 9.97
CA GLU A 246 24.69 9.69 10.50
C GLU A 246 24.33 10.71 11.59
N SER A 247 23.05 10.98 11.78
CA SER A 247 22.66 11.99 12.77
C SER A 247 22.57 11.37 14.17
N THR A 248 22.39 12.43 15.14
CA THR A 248 22.26 11.94 16.54
C THR A 248 20.84 11.38 16.77
N GLY A 249 20.83 10.06 17.26
CA GLY A 249 19.52 9.42 17.56
C GLY A 249 19.42 9.08 19.05
N LEU A 250 18.28 8.44 19.39
CA LEU A 250 18.10 7.97 20.78
C LEU A 250 18.50 6.49 20.90
N LYS A 251 19.30 6.31 21.85
CA LYS A 251 19.77 4.92 22.03
C LYS A 251 18.91 4.20 23.09
N GLY A 252 18.48 2.98 22.68
CA GLY A 252 17.65 2.24 23.66
C GLY A 252 17.67 0.74 23.34
N LYS A 253 17.39 0.02 24.45
CA LYS A 253 17.29 -1.45 24.31
C LYS A 253 15.86 -1.92 24.64
N PRO A 254 15.16 -2.26 23.51
CA PRO A 254 13.76 -2.63 23.75
C PRO A 254 13.64 -3.96 24.50
N VAL A 255 12.55 -4.10 25.21
CA VAL A 255 12.31 -5.34 25.96
C VAL A 255 12.09 -6.50 24.99
N ASN A 256 12.66 -7.58 25.43
CA ASN A 256 12.43 -8.81 24.64
C ASN A 256 11.15 -9.54 25.09
N TRP A 257 10.42 -9.91 24.06
CA TRP A 257 9.12 -10.53 24.42
C TRP A 257 9.14 -12.02 24.08
N SER A 258 8.72 -12.83 25.08
CA SER A 258 8.61 -14.28 24.77
C SER A 258 7.15 -14.67 24.48
N ASN A 259 6.97 -15.68 23.50
CA ASN A 259 5.65 -16.30 23.21
C ASN A 259 4.74 -15.32 22.47
N LEU A 260 5.34 -14.62 21.50
CA LEU A 260 4.51 -13.69 20.71
C LEU A 260 3.52 -14.48 19.84
N PRO A 261 2.35 -13.97 19.79
CA PRO A 261 1.38 -14.66 18.91
C PRO A 261 1.73 -14.48 17.44
N VAL A 262 3.00 -14.88 17.02
CA VAL A 262 3.59 -14.52 15.71
C VAL A 262 3.20 -15.58 14.69
N ASN A 263 2.30 -16.67 15.10
CA ASN A 263 2.23 -17.85 14.20
C ASN A 263 0.88 -17.87 13.48
N GLN A 264 0.24 -16.59 13.24
CA GLN A 264 -0.94 -16.86 12.38
C GLN A 264 -0.85 -15.99 11.12
N GLU A 265 0.31 -15.99 10.41
CA GLU A 265 0.66 -15.13 9.26
C GLU A 265 -0.27 -15.38 8.07
N ARG A 266 -1.23 -16.41 8.22
CA ARG A 266 -1.75 -16.67 6.85
C ARG A 266 -3.28 -16.56 6.85
N VAL A 267 -3.84 -15.80 8.05
CA VAL A 267 -5.32 -15.84 7.85
C VAL A 267 -5.90 -14.47 8.21
N LYS A 268 -4.95 -13.57 8.83
CA LYS A 268 -5.63 -12.33 9.29
C LYS A 268 -5.01 -11.12 8.57
N ALA A 269 -5.88 -10.18 8.34
CA ALA A 269 -5.39 -8.90 7.78
C ALA A 269 -4.34 -8.24 8.70
N PRO A 270 -3.39 -7.45 8.16
CA PRO A 270 -2.27 -6.86 8.94
C PRO A 270 -2.78 -6.06 10.14
N TRP A 271 -3.84 -5.29 10.02
CA TRP A 271 -4.29 -4.45 11.16
C TRP A 271 -4.87 -5.32 12.29
N GLU A 272 -5.50 -6.43 11.93
CA GLU A 272 -5.99 -7.34 13.00
C GLU A 272 -4.83 -7.95 13.78
N ARG A 273 -3.85 -8.26 13.01
CA ARG A 273 -2.67 -8.81 13.72
C ARG A 273 -2.05 -7.76 14.65
N GLY A 274 -1.86 -6.58 14.12
CA GLY A 274 -1.30 -5.52 14.98
C GLY A 274 -2.11 -5.34 16.27
N LYS A 275 -3.43 -5.36 16.18
CA LYS A 275 -4.29 -5.18 17.38
C LYS A 275 -4.10 -6.33 18.37
N GLU A 276 -3.98 -7.50 17.78
CA GLU A 276 -3.84 -8.68 18.66
C GLU A 276 -2.51 -8.61 19.44
N VAL A 277 -1.51 -8.26 18.70
CA VAL A 277 -0.19 -8.20 19.38
C VAL A 277 -0.21 -7.05 20.40
N ALA A 278 -0.81 -5.95 20.08
CA ALA A 278 -0.92 -4.85 21.06
C ALA A 278 -1.64 -5.31 22.34
N SER A 279 -2.73 -6.02 22.12
CA SER A 279 -3.46 -6.53 23.30
C SER A 279 -2.59 -7.47 24.12
N PHE A 280 -1.84 -8.25 23.39
CA PHE A 280 -0.94 -9.19 24.11
C PHE A 280 0.09 -8.40 24.94
N VAL A 281 0.67 -7.39 24.33
CA VAL A 281 1.71 -6.63 25.06
C VAL A 281 1.08 -5.92 26.27
N ARG A 282 -0.07 -5.41 26.13
CA ARG A 282 -0.72 -4.74 27.28
C ARG A 282 -0.99 -5.72 28.43
N LYS A 283 -1.38 -6.88 28.06
CA LYS A 283 -1.62 -7.89 29.12
C LYS A 283 -0.31 -8.24 29.85
N LYS A 284 0.71 -8.28 29.12
CA LYS A 284 2.00 -8.69 29.74
C LYS A 284 2.56 -7.58 30.62
N ILE A 285 2.21 -6.39 30.25
CA ILE A 285 2.79 -5.35 31.14
C ILE A 285 1.79 -4.98 32.23
N GLY A 286 0.61 -5.74 32.33
CA GLY A 286 -0.36 -5.56 33.44
C GLY A 286 -1.16 -4.27 33.30
N ASN A 287 -1.23 -3.65 32.04
CA ASN A 287 -2.03 -2.44 31.80
C ASN A 287 -3.00 -2.68 30.62
N GLU A 288 -4.00 -3.39 30.94
CA GLU A 288 -4.90 -3.80 29.83
C GLU A 288 -5.89 -2.68 29.49
N GLU A 289 -6.25 -1.86 30.49
CA GLU A 289 -7.41 -1.00 30.19
C GLU A 289 -7.04 0.48 30.39
N LYS A 290 -6.07 0.79 31.15
CA LYS A 290 -5.80 2.20 31.49
C LYS A 290 -4.85 2.84 30.48
N PRO A 291 -4.97 4.20 30.44
CA PRO A 291 -4.03 4.88 29.54
C PRO A 291 -2.57 4.63 29.93
N LEU A 292 -1.76 4.53 28.82
CA LEU A 292 -0.32 4.31 29.06
C LEU A 292 0.41 5.64 29.24
N THR A 293 1.38 5.55 30.18
CA THR A 293 2.18 6.79 30.35
C THR A 293 3.44 6.72 29.46
N ASN A 294 4.08 7.88 29.28
CA ASN A 294 5.34 7.89 28.48
C ASN A 294 6.46 7.14 29.21
N ASN A 295 6.30 7.06 30.47
CA ASN A 295 7.34 6.30 31.20
C ASN A 295 7.32 4.81 30.83
N ILE A 296 6.14 4.31 30.76
CA ILE A 296 6.05 2.89 30.37
C ILE A 296 6.59 2.71 28.94
N LEU A 297 6.22 3.63 28.04
CA LEU A 297 6.72 3.53 26.66
C LEU A 297 8.25 3.59 26.62
N CYS A 298 8.84 4.54 27.37
CA CYS A 298 10.30 4.65 27.40
C CYS A 298 10.93 3.40 28.00
N ASP A 299 10.28 2.87 29.04
CA ASP A 299 10.80 1.62 29.62
C ASP A 299 10.81 0.47 28.60
N LEU A 300 9.78 0.41 27.81
CA LEU A 300 9.72 -0.69 26.83
C LEU A 300 10.79 -0.53 25.74
N LEU A 301 11.15 0.65 25.50
CA LEU A 301 12.12 0.88 24.40
C LEU A 301 13.54 1.01 24.97
N GLY A 302 13.57 1.07 26.35
CA GLY A 302 14.91 1.24 26.97
C GLY A 302 15.45 2.65 26.80
N LEU A 303 14.57 3.61 26.79
CA LEU A 303 15.01 5.01 26.62
C LEU A 303 14.93 5.73 27.97
N GLN A 304 15.79 6.76 28.00
CA GLN A 304 15.65 7.66 29.17
C GLN A 304 14.59 8.73 28.89
N GLU A 305 13.76 9.02 29.94
CA GLU A 305 12.60 9.93 29.73
C GLU A 305 13.07 11.34 29.36
N PHE A 306 14.15 11.79 30.03
CA PHE A 306 14.59 13.17 29.74
C PHE A 306 15.07 13.29 28.29
N GLU A 307 15.70 12.20 27.72
CA GLU A 307 16.12 12.27 26.30
C GLU A 307 14.91 12.20 25.36
N TYR A 308 13.98 11.37 25.72
CA TYR A 308 12.74 11.29 24.93
C TYR A 308 12.02 12.65 24.89
N ASP A 309 11.90 13.28 26.03
CA ASP A 309 11.14 14.55 26.10
C ASP A 309 11.89 15.65 25.36
N ALA A 310 13.22 15.55 25.41
CA ALA A 310 14.00 16.65 24.82
C ALA A 310 14.22 16.41 23.32
N TRP A 311 13.79 15.29 22.85
CA TRP A 311 14.16 14.96 21.45
C TRP A 311 13.45 15.89 20.47
N GLN A 312 14.30 16.29 19.51
CA GLN A 312 13.79 17.01 18.32
C GLN A 312 14.53 16.50 17.07
N PRO A 313 13.66 16.23 16.12
CA PRO A 313 14.36 15.80 14.91
C PRO A 313 15.25 16.90 14.32
N PRO A 314 16.41 16.53 13.85
CA PRO A 314 17.36 17.53 13.36
C PRO A 314 16.80 18.33 12.18
N LYS A 315 15.92 17.73 11.42
CA LYS A 315 15.25 18.43 10.31
C LYS A 315 13.94 17.69 9.97
N ARG A 316 13.21 18.43 9.17
CA ARG A 316 11.98 17.76 8.71
C ARG A 316 12.31 16.60 7.75
N GLN A 317 11.82 15.46 8.12
CA GLN A 317 12.13 14.28 7.27
C GLN A 317 10.88 13.40 7.15
N PRO A 318 10.88 12.67 6.03
CA PRO A 318 9.63 11.96 5.73
C PRO A 318 9.64 10.52 6.28
N ILE A 319 10.88 10.22 6.90
CA ILE A 319 10.93 8.79 7.33
C ILE A 319 11.50 8.75 8.76
N SER A 320 11.12 7.60 9.41
CA SER A 320 11.72 7.24 10.72
C SER A 320 12.35 5.84 10.63
N VAL A 321 13.60 5.83 11.26
CA VAL A 321 14.27 4.50 11.21
C VAL A 321 14.85 4.22 12.60
N ALA A 322 14.89 2.92 12.90
CA ALA A 322 15.68 2.45 14.06
C ALA A 322 16.75 1.48 13.57
N VAL A 323 18.01 1.93 13.90
CA VAL A 323 19.16 1.16 13.40
C VAL A 323 19.65 0.21 14.52
N PRO A 324 19.64 -1.11 14.11
CA PRO A 324 20.10 -2.06 15.15
C PRO A 324 21.58 -1.88 15.50
N LEU A 325 21.85 -1.94 16.78
CA LEU A 325 23.24 -1.94 17.28
C LEU A 325 23.57 -3.28 17.93
N GLU A 326 24.84 -3.38 18.51
CA GLU A 326 25.21 -4.64 19.21
C GLU A 326 24.36 -4.82 20.48
N ASN A 327 24.07 -6.07 20.86
CA ASN A 327 23.38 -6.42 22.12
C ASN A 327 21.90 -6.06 22.06
N ASN A 328 21.31 -6.09 20.83
CA ASN A 328 19.85 -5.89 20.64
C ASN A 328 19.42 -4.47 21.00
N GLU A 329 20.37 -3.57 20.81
CA GLU A 329 20.02 -2.14 20.98
C GLU A 329 19.72 -1.50 19.62
N PHE A 330 19.05 -0.29 19.88
CA PHE A 330 18.73 0.44 18.64
C PHE A 330 19.13 1.91 18.81
N HIS A 331 19.54 2.34 17.70
CA HIS A 331 19.57 3.81 17.58
C HIS A 331 18.33 4.32 16.84
N TYR A 332 17.41 5.06 17.66
CA TYR A 332 16.10 5.46 17.10
C TYR A 332 16.22 6.89 16.52
N HIS A 333 15.67 6.98 15.30
CA HIS A 333 15.65 8.31 14.65
C HIS A 333 14.22 8.68 14.24
N PRO A 334 13.40 9.06 15.25
CA PRO A 334 12.00 9.42 14.94
C PRO A 334 11.91 10.77 14.20
N ARG A 335 10.77 10.87 13.52
CA ARG A 335 10.66 12.07 12.65
C ARG A 335 9.70 13.10 13.27
N LYS A 336 8.95 12.73 14.30
CA LYS A 336 7.89 13.64 14.79
C LYS A 336 8.37 14.38 16.03
N SER A 337 8.02 15.76 15.99
CA SER A 337 8.42 16.57 17.18
C SER A 337 7.23 16.78 18.10
N HIS A 338 6.00 16.83 17.44
CA HIS A 338 4.81 17.01 18.29
C HIS A 338 4.63 15.82 19.26
N PRO A 339 4.32 16.10 20.56
CA PRO A 339 4.34 15.09 21.63
C PRO A 339 3.43 13.90 21.31
N LEU A 340 2.18 14.16 20.83
CA LEU A 340 1.26 13.01 20.57
C LEU A 340 1.72 12.22 19.34
N ALA A 341 2.24 12.95 18.33
CA ALA A 341 2.69 12.23 17.11
C ALA A 341 3.98 11.45 17.41
N LYS A 342 4.87 12.06 18.13
CA LYS A 342 6.10 11.35 18.55
C LYS A 342 5.77 10.08 19.34
N ARG A 343 4.90 10.26 20.27
CA ARG A 343 4.47 9.08 21.06
C ARG A 343 3.90 8.00 20.15
N PHE A 344 3.04 8.32 19.28
CA PHE A 344 2.45 7.34 18.35
C PHE A 344 3.54 6.70 17.49
N GLU A 345 4.50 7.48 17.02
CA GLU A 345 5.56 6.93 16.15
C GLU A 345 6.42 5.92 16.93
N PHE A 346 6.79 6.19 18.15
CA PHE A 346 7.53 5.20 18.93
C PHE A 346 6.73 3.92 19.15
N ALA A 347 5.42 4.17 19.40
CA ALA A 347 4.59 2.94 19.52
C ALA A 347 4.62 2.12 18.23
N ARG A 348 4.63 2.80 17.13
CA ARG A 348 4.72 2.06 15.86
C ARG A 348 6.04 1.28 15.78
N LEU A 349 7.13 1.87 16.22
CA LEU A 349 8.42 1.16 16.14
C LEU A 349 8.43 -0.06 17.08
N ILE A 350 7.70 0.06 18.16
CA ILE A 350 7.58 -1.16 18.99
C ILE A 350 6.85 -2.25 18.19
N GLY A 351 5.73 -1.82 17.62
CA GLY A 351 5.01 -2.80 16.79
C GLY A 351 5.91 -3.42 15.71
N ASP A 352 6.69 -2.57 15.08
CA ASP A 352 7.57 -3.09 14.00
C ASP A 352 8.61 -4.06 14.58
N TYR A 353 9.18 -3.68 15.69
CA TYR A 353 10.14 -4.58 16.36
C TYR A 353 9.53 -5.95 16.65
N LEU A 354 8.27 -5.97 17.00
CA LEU A 354 7.61 -7.26 17.33
C LEU A 354 7.25 -8.02 16.06
N LEU A 355 6.98 -7.27 15.03
CA LEU A 355 6.66 -7.96 13.76
C LEU A 355 7.84 -8.81 13.30
N TYR A 356 9.07 -8.48 13.67
CA TYR A 356 10.24 -9.26 13.20
C TYR A 356 10.74 -10.18 14.32
N GLY A 357 9.90 -10.45 15.17
CA GLY A 357 10.22 -11.54 16.13
C GLY A 357 11.08 -11.02 17.29
N ASN A 358 11.27 -9.69 17.28
CA ASN A 358 11.99 -9.06 18.40
C ASN A 358 13.45 -9.53 18.45
N ASP A 359 14.06 -9.82 17.23
CA ASP A 359 15.40 -10.43 17.23
C ASP A 359 16.48 -9.35 17.28
N GLY A 360 16.05 -8.05 17.18
CA GLY A 360 16.99 -6.92 17.39
C GLY A 360 17.99 -6.80 16.24
N LYS A 361 17.70 -7.53 15.16
CA LYS A 361 18.72 -7.49 14.09
C LYS A 361 18.19 -6.70 12.88
N SER A 362 16.88 -6.63 12.82
CA SER A 362 16.34 -5.99 11.59
C SER A 362 16.13 -4.48 11.84
N TRP A 363 16.47 -3.74 10.74
CA TRP A 363 16.10 -2.31 10.85
C TRP A 363 14.58 -2.15 10.97
N LEU A 364 14.23 -1.04 11.70
CA LEU A 364 12.80 -0.71 11.77
C LEU A 364 12.53 0.58 10.98
N ALA A 365 11.32 0.50 10.39
CA ALA A 365 11.03 1.70 9.57
C ALA A 365 9.56 2.09 9.74
N SER A 366 9.46 3.41 9.75
CA SER A 366 8.09 3.98 9.79
C SER A 366 7.96 5.08 8.75
N THR A 367 6.92 4.91 7.82
CA THR A 367 6.59 5.93 6.81
C THR A 367 5.06 6.13 6.76
N ASP A 368 4.70 7.05 5.84
CA ASP A 368 3.24 7.31 5.78
C ASP A 368 2.61 6.51 4.63
N ILE A 369 3.37 5.60 4.02
CA ILE A 369 2.76 4.79 2.93
C ILE A 369 1.84 3.72 3.53
N LYS A 370 1.10 3.10 2.72
CA LYS A 370 0.02 2.23 3.27
C LYS A 370 0.30 0.77 2.88
N THR A 371 1.52 0.37 3.18
CA THR A 371 1.84 -1.05 2.97
C THR A 371 1.31 -1.90 4.14
N SER A 372 1.38 -3.26 3.89
CA SER A 372 0.89 -4.18 4.95
C SER A 372 1.67 -3.97 6.25
N ARG A 373 2.99 -3.81 6.17
CA ARG A 373 3.82 -3.59 7.36
C ARG A 373 3.42 -2.30 8.09
N GLN A 374 3.14 -1.18 7.30
CA GLN A 374 2.79 0.11 7.96
C GLN A 374 1.37 0.05 8.53
N LYS A 375 0.47 -0.67 7.86
CA LYS A 375 -0.89 -0.83 8.42
C LYS A 375 -0.83 -1.60 9.74
N TYR A 376 0.03 -2.64 9.72
CA TYR A 376 0.21 -3.39 10.99
C TYR A 376 0.70 -2.47 12.10
N GLN A 377 1.70 -1.69 11.83
CA GLN A 377 2.32 -0.81 12.85
C GLN A 377 1.29 0.21 13.37
N ARG A 378 0.53 0.80 12.41
CA ARG A 378 -0.45 1.83 12.85
C ARG A 378 -1.55 1.20 13.71
N ALA A 379 -1.97 0.02 13.26
CA ALA A 379 -3.03 -0.63 14.07
C ALA A 379 -2.49 -1.01 15.45
N PHE A 380 -1.24 -1.51 15.44
CA PHE A 380 -0.65 -1.84 16.75
C PHE A 380 -0.60 -0.59 17.64
N ALA A 381 -0.02 0.46 17.15
CA ALA A 381 0.15 1.69 17.95
C ALA A 381 -1.20 2.22 18.45
N ALA A 382 -2.19 2.24 17.53
CA ALA A 382 -3.51 2.76 17.96
C ALA A 382 -4.11 1.91 19.07
N GLU A 383 -4.10 0.60 18.83
CA GLU A 383 -4.67 -0.29 19.87
C GLU A 383 -3.83 -0.27 21.15
N PHE A 384 -2.53 -0.16 21.02
CA PHE A 384 -1.63 -0.18 22.19
C PHE A 384 -1.82 1.08 23.03
N LEU A 385 -2.00 2.23 22.40
CA LEU A 385 -2.10 3.50 23.16
C LEU A 385 -3.55 3.76 23.58
N CYS A 386 -4.49 3.28 22.80
CA CYS A 386 -5.93 3.51 23.09
C CYS A 386 -6.72 2.25 22.73
N PRO A 387 -6.83 1.33 23.72
CA PRO A 387 -7.56 0.09 23.42
C PRO A 387 -9.05 0.34 23.12
N LEU A 388 -9.54 -0.38 22.06
CA LEU A 388 -10.92 -0.13 21.59
C LEU A 388 -11.92 -0.37 22.73
N ASP A 389 -11.69 -1.48 23.48
CA ASP A 389 -12.69 -1.79 24.54
C ASP A 389 -12.71 -0.71 25.62
N SER A 390 -11.56 -0.23 25.91
CA SER A 390 -11.52 0.86 26.92
C SER A 390 -12.13 2.15 26.39
N LEU A 391 -11.81 2.44 25.18
CA LEU A 391 -12.40 3.65 24.58
C LEU A 391 -13.93 3.56 24.54
N GLN A 392 -14.46 2.43 24.15
CA GLN A 392 -15.94 2.29 24.10
C GLN A 392 -16.55 2.44 25.50
N ALA A 393 -15.84 1.82 26.43
CA ALA A 393 -16.37 1.94 27.81
C ALA A 393 -16.34 3.41 28.27
N TYR A 394 -15.28 4.07 27.88
CA TYR A 394 -15.16 5.49 28.29
C TYR A 394 -16.25 6.35 27.62
N LEU A 395 -16.50 6.08 26.36
CA LEU A 395 -17.45 6.94 25.61
C LEU A 395 -18.90 6.64 26.01
N ASP A 396 -19.04 5.33 26.42
CA ASP A 396 -20.40 4.92 26.86
C ASP A 396 -21.47 5.38 25.87
N ASN A 397 -21.26 5.04 24.57
CA ASN A 397 -22.15 5.26 23.41
C ASN A 397 -22.38 6.75 23.13
N ASP A 398 -21.53 7.60 23.74
CA ASP A 398 -21.56 9.03 23.39
C ASP A 398 -20.40 9.33 22.42
N TYR A 399 -20.81 9.52 21.13
CA TYR A 399 -19.73 9.71 20.11
C TYR A 399 -19.78 11.14 19.58
N SER A 400 -20.15 12.08 20.44
CA SER A 400 -20.16 13.50 20.06
C SER A 400 -18.73 14.04 19.96
N GLU A 401 -18.61 15.09 19.26
CA GLU A 401 -17.27 15.71 19.11
C GLU A 401 -16.65 16.03 20.46
N SER A 402 -17.47 16.49 21.37
CA SER A 402 -16.93 16.81 22.71
C SER A 402 -16.43 15.56 23.43
N ALA A 403 -17.19 14.46 23.29
CA ALA A 403 -16.77 13.21 23.96
C ALA A 403 -15.46 12.70 23.32
N ILE A 404 -15.38 12.82 22.04
CA ILE A 404 -14.16 12.35 21.34
C ILE A 404 -12.97 13.20 21.78
N GLU A 405 -13.18 14.47 21.87
CA GLU A 405 -12.08 15.33 22.37
C GLU A 405 -11.66 14.94 23.80
N ASP A 406 -12.68 14.68 24.65
CA ASP A 406 -12.35 14.26 26.04
C ASP A 406 -11.62 12.91 26.05
N ALA A 407 -12.05 12.05 25.20
CA ALA A 407 -11.37 10.73 25.15
C ALA A 407 -9.91 10.89 24.68
N ALA A 408 -9.72 11.73 23.67
CA ALA A 408 -8.34 11.95 23.19
C ALA A 408 -7.45 12.48 24.32
N GLU A 409 -7.99 13.35 25.10
CA GLU A 409 -7.21 13.86 26.24
C GLU A 409 -6.96 12.75 27.28
N TYR A 410 -7.99 11.96 27.53
CA TYR A 410 -7.86 10.90 28.56
C TYR A 410 -6.79 9.88 28.15
N PHE A 411 -6.77 9.49 26.86
CA PHE A 411 -5.84 8.41 26.44
C PHE A 411 -4.54 9.01 25.92
N ASP A 412 -4.52 10.35 25.94
CA ASP A 412 -3.33 11.09 25.52
C ASP A 412 -2.91 10.73 24.09
N VAL A 413 -3.86 10.75 23.20
CA VAL A 413 -3.63 10.54 21.75
C VAL A 413 -4.37 11.66 21.00
N SER A 414 -4.12 11.77 19.69
CA SER A 414 -4.81 12.83 18.92
C SER A 414 -6.27 12.46 18.67
N GLN A 415 -7.14 13.49 18.41
CA GLN A 415 -8.55 13.21 18.07
C GLN A 415 -8.65 12.34 16.81
N GLN A 416 -7.65 12.64 15.94
CA GLN A 416 -7.65 11.82 14.72
C GLN A 416 -7.49 10.33 15.03
N THR A 417 -6.63 9.97 15.92
CA THR A 417 -6.48 8.55 16.30
C THR A 417 -7.80 7.98 16.84
N ILE A 418 -8.51 8.75 17.74
CA ILE A 418 -9.81 8.25 18.27
C ILE A 418 -10.80 8.06 17.13
N GLU A 419 -10.84 9.03 16.30
CA GLU A 419 -11.82 8.93 15.19
C GLU A 419 -11.49 7.73 14.30
N THR A 420 -10.21 7.58 14.03
CA THR A 420 -9.83 6.48 13.14
C THR A 420 -10.19 5.13 13.77
N ILE A 421 -9.91 4.95 15.07
CA ILE A 421 -10.28 3.69 15.74
C ILE A 421 -11.79 3.45 15.63
N LEU A 422 -12.60 4.52 15.83
CA LEU A 422 -14.07 4.34 15.83
C LEU A 422 -14.56 4.05 14.41
N ILE A 423 -13.96 4.74 13.41
CA ILE A 423 -14.41 4.56 12.01
C ILE A 423 -14.04 3.14 11.56
N ASN A 424 -12.84 2.74 11.83
CA ASN A 424 -12.40 1.41 11.36
C ASN A 424 -13.19 0.28 12.01
N ASN A 425 -13.90 0.66 13.12
CA ASN A 425 -14.71 -0.41 13.78
C ASN A 425 -16.20 -0.16 13.60
N ARG A 426 -16.53 0.82 12.71
CA ARG A 426 -17.91 1.09 12.24
C ARG A 426 -18.78 1.59 13.39
N LEU A 427 -18.22 2.27 14.29
CA LEU A 427 -19.03 2.81 15.42
C LEU A 427 -19.50 4.23 15.09
N ILE A 428 -18.76 4.91 14.26
CA ILE A 428 -19.27 6.21 13.78
C ILE A 428 -19.02 6.28 12.27
N PHE A 429 -19.85 7.20 11.73
CA PHE A 429 -19.66 7.43 10.28
C PHE A 429 -18.96 8.78 10.07
N SER A 430 -18.02 8.81 9.41
CA SER A 430 -17.29 10.07 9.19
C SER A 430 -18.20 11.15 8.59
N SER A 431 -18.82 12.25 9.44
CA SER A 431 -19.68 13.34 8.91
C SER A 431 -18.82 14.47 8.35
N HIS A 432 -17.43 14.43 8.20
CA HIS A 432 -16.47 15.44 7.68
C HIS A 432 -15.07 14.82 7.64
N ARG A 433 -14.80 13.91 6.62
CA ARG A 433 -13.41 13.60 6.16
C ARG A 433 -13.35 12.16 5.64
N VAL A 434 -13.87 11.81 4.47
CA VAL A 434 -13.49 10.79 3.47
C VAL A 434 -12.11 10.21 3.78
N ASN A 435 -11.55 10.06 5.06
CA ASN A 435 -10.14 9.58 4.96
C ASN A 435 -9.92 8.44 5.95
N ASP A 436 -10.90 7.58 6.23
CA ASP A 436 -10.25 6.40 6.88
C ASP A 436 -11.14 5.16 6.71
N LEU A 437 -12.37 5.37 5.83
CA LEU A 437 -12.91 4.20 5.10
C LEU A 437 -12.26 4.11 3.71
N GLU A 438 -11.41 3.10 3.57
CA GLU A 438 -10.84 3.05 2.21
C GLU A 438 -11.79 3.68 1.17
N PRO A 439 -11.62 4.94 0.83
CA PRO A 439 -12.43 5.60 -0.20
C PRO A 439 -12.71 4.66 -1.39
N SER A 440 -14.03 4.89 -2.01
CA SER A 440 -14.30 4.20 -3.29
C SER A 440 -13.13 4.36 -4.27
N VAL A 441 -12.31 5.48 -4.09
CA VAL A 441 -11.02 5.65 -4.79
C VAL A 441 -10.01 6.27 -3.82
N PRO A 442 -8.77 5.80 -3.84
CA PRO A 442 -7.78 6.08 -2.78
C PRO A 442 -7.35 7.55 -2.78
N TYR A 443 -7.86 8.45 -3.83
CA TYR A 443 -7.42 9.86 -3.75
C TYR A 443 -8.43 10.75 -4.48
N LEU A 444 -9.74 10.30 -4.60
CA LEU A 444 -10.72 11.20 -5.24
C LEU A 444 -11.34 12.11 -4.18
N LEU A 445 -10.62 13.14 -3.71
CA LEU A 445 -11.29 14.35 -3.21
C LEU A 445 -10.57 15.59 -3.75
N ALA A 446 -10.50 15.77 -5.12
CA ALA A 446 -10.17 17.18 -5.48
C ALA A 446 -10.98 17.59 -6.71
N TYR A 447 -12.17 17.03 -6.93
CA TYR A 447 -12.92 17.80 -7.95
C TYR A 447 -14.26 18.23 -7.38
N LEU A 448 -14.30 18.93 -6.24
CA LEU A 448 -15.34 19.98 -6.15
C LEU A 448 -14.70 21.29 -5.66
#